data_AF-A0A948JH44-F1
#
_entry.id   AF-A0A948JH44-F1
#
_cell.length_a   1.000
_cell.length_b   1.000
_cell.length_c   1.000
_cell.angle_alpha   90.00
_cell.angle_beta   90.00
_cell.angle_gamma   90.00
#
_symmetry.space_group_name_H-M   'P 1'
#
loop_
_entity.id
_entity.type
_entity.pdbx_description
1 polymer ?
#
loop_
_entity_poly.entity_id
_entity_poly.type
_entity_poly.pdbx_seq_one_letter_code
_entity_poly.pdbx_strand_id
1 'polypeptide(L)'
;MKISLNTKALLKHLSYGEHIRPARDWFTLLSVAVFLSACSLAWNLWLLHTVKSGGVIGSETVDATFDTRPIESVQGVFEERRNEELRFTQEYRFVDPSR
;
A
#
# COMPACT_ATOMS: atom_id res chain seq x y z
N MET A 1 -22.20 -26.60 -15.73
CA MET A 1 -23.33 -25.74 -16.14
C MET A 1 -22.78 -24.62 -17.01
N LYS A 2 -22.97 -24.67 -18.34
CA LYS A 2 -22.45 -23.63 -19.27
C LYS A 2 -23.44 -22.46 -19.27
N ILE A 3 -23.09 -21.36 -18.61
CA ILE A 3 -23.87 -20.12 -18.67
C ILE A 3 -23.53 -19.45 -20.01
N SER A 4 -24.31 -19.74 -21.05
CA SER A 4 -24.22 -19.01 -22.31
C SER A 4 -24.89 -17.64 -22.12
N LEU A 5 -24.13 -16.64 -21.69
CA LEU A 5 -24.60 -15.26 -21.72
C LEU A 5 -24.81 -14.85 -23.19
N ASN A 6 -26.07 -14.63 -23.56
CA ASN A 6 -26.45 -14.17 -24.90
C ASN A 6 -26.12 -12.67 -25.03
N THR A 7 -24.83 -12.38 -25.18
CA THR A 7 -24.28 -11.02 -25.28
C THR A 7 -24.88 -10.22 -26.43
N LYS A 8 -25.28 -10.90 -27.53
CA LYS A 8 -25.92 -10.27 -28.69
C LYS A 8 -27.30 -9.67 -28.36
N ALA A 9 -28.09 -10.33 -27.51
CA ALA A 9 -29.39 -9.80 -27.08
C ALA A 9 -29.23 -8.56 -26.18
N LEU A 10 -28.23 -8.59 -25.30
CA LEU A 10 -27.91 -7.49 -24.39
C LEU A 10 -27.40 -6.25 -25.15
N LEU A 11 -26.53 -6.47 -26.16
CA LEU A 11 -26.06 -5.43 -27.08
C LEU A 11 -27.18 -4.82 -27.93
N LYS A 12 -28.20 -5.62 -28.31
CA LYS A 12 -29.33 -5.11 -29.10
C LYS A 12 -30.23 -4.17 -28.28
N HIS A 13 -30.33 -4.37 -26.96
CA HIS A 13 -31.01 -3.44 -26.06
C HIS A 13 -30.22 -2.14 -25.83
N LEU A 14 -28.90 -2.19 -25.97
CA LEU A 14 -27.99 -1.04 -25.94
C LEU A 14 -27.85 -0.34 -27.32
N SER A 15 -28.50 -0.85 -28.36
CA SER A 15 -28.47 -0.25 -29.69
C SER A 15 -29.19 1.10 -29.66
N TYR A 16 -28.44 2.14 -29.98
CA TYR A 16 -28.96 3.49 -30.20
C TYR A 16 -30.02 3.43 -31.30
N GLY A 17 -31.26 3.77 -30.95
CA GLY A 17 -32.37 3.83 -31.89
C GLY A 17 -32.39 5.16 -32.62
N GLU A 18 -33.09 5.20 -33.75
CA GLU A 18 -33.28 6.38 -34.61
C GLU A 18 -33.88 7.60 -33.88
N HIS A 19 -34.37 7.44 -32.64
CA HIS A 19 -34.87 8.51 -31.77
C HIS A 19 -34.21 8.46 -30.40
N ILE A 20 -33.64 9.59 -29.97
CA ILE A 20 -32.99 9.77 -28.67
C ILE A 20 -34.03 9.67 -27.56
N ARG A 21 -33.84 8.76 -26.61
CA ARG A 21 -34.70 8.62 -25.42
C ARG A 21 -33.87 8.98 -24.17
N PRO A 22 -33.65 10.28 -23.93
CA PRO A 22 -32.63 10.75 -22.99
C PRO A 22 -32.81 10.18 -21.57
N ALA A 23 -34.04 10.10 -21.06
CA ALA A 23 -34.30 9.57 -19.72
C ALA A 23 -33.86 8.10 -19.55
N ARG A 24 -34.12 7.25 -20.54
CA ARG A 24 -33.73 5.83 -20.49
C ARG A 24 -32.23 5.68 -20.61
N ASP A 25 -31.60 6.46 -21.49
CA ASP A 25 -30.18 6.36 -21.76
C ASP A 25 -29.37 6.84 -20.54
N TRP A 26 -29.80 7.93 -19.89
CA TRP A 26 -29.23 8.38 -18.61
C TRP A 26 -29.38 7.36 -17.50
N PHE A 27 -30.55 6.72 -17.36
CA PHE A 27 -30.75 5.67 -16.37
C PHE A 27 -29.82 4.46 -16.61
N THR A 28 -29.63 4.10 -17.88
CA THR A 28 -28.73 3.00 -18.26
C THR A 28 -27.28 3.36 -17.92
N LEU A 29 -26.83 4.58 -18.26
CA LEU A 29 -25.50 5.07 -17.93
C LEU A 29 -25.25 5.11 -16.42
N LEU A 30 -26.21 5.63 -15.64
CA LEU A 30 -26.12 5.66 -14.18
C LEU A 30 -26.05 4.25 -13.59
N SER A 31 -26.86 3.33 -14.09
CA SER A 31 -26.84 1.94 -13.63
C SER A 31 -25.49 1.27 -13.90
N VAL A 32 -24.93 1.49 -15.09
CA VAL A 32 -23.59 1.00 -15.45
C VAL A 32 -22.52 1.64 -14.57
N ALA A 33 -22.60 2.94 -14.32
CA ALA A 33 -21.64 3.66 -13.48
C ALA A 33 -21.66 3.16 -12.03
N VAL A 34 -22.85 2.96 -11.44
CA VAL A 34 -23.02 2.39 -10.10
C VAL A 34 -22.45 0.98 -10.04
N PHE A 35 -22.74 0.15 -11.06
CA PHE A 35 -22.23 -1.21 -11.12
C PHE A 35 -20.70 -1.26 -11.18
N LEU A 36 -20.08 -0.48 -12.07
CA LEU A 36 -18.62 -0.39 -12.17
C LEU A 36 -18.00 0.14 -10.88
N SER A 37 -18.65 1.11 -10.23
CA SER A 37 -18.20 1.65 -8.94
C SER A 37 -18.24 0.60 -7.84
N ALA A 38 -19.31 -0.21 -7.77
CA ALA A 38 -19.43 -1.31 -6.81
C ALA A 38 -18.37 -2.39 -7.05
N CYS A 39 -18.11 -2.77 -8.31
CA CYS A 39 -17.04 -3.70 -8.65
C CYS A 39 -15.65 -3.16 -8.26
N SER A 40 -15.39 -1.88 -8.52
CA SER A 40 -14.13 -1.22 -8.12
C SER A 40 -13.96 -1.21 -6.60
N LEU A 41 -15.01 -0.90 -5.85
CA LEU A 41 -14.98 -0.90 -4.38
C LEU A 41 -14.72 -2.31 -3.84
N ALA A 42 -15.43 -3.32 -4.37
CA ALA A 42 -15.24 -4.71 -3.98
C ALA A 42 -13.81 -5.19 -4.26
N TRP A 43 -13.24 -4.84 -5.41
CA TRP A 43 -11.86 -5.13 -5.74
C TRP A 43 -10.88 -4.50 -4.74
N ASN A 44 -11.07 -3.23 -4.41
CA ASN A 44 -10.21 -2.52 -3.46
C ASN A 44 -10.30 -3.11 -2.04
N LEU A 45 -11.51 -3.45 -1.58
CA LEU A 45 -11.70 -4.08 -0.27
C LEU A 45 -11.04 -5.46 -0.21
N TRP A 46 -11.21 -6.25 -1.27
CA TRP A 46 -10.57 -7.57 -1.39
C TRP A 46 -9.03 -7.45 -1.44
N LEU A 47 -8.50 -6.48 -2.18
CA LEU A 47 -7.07 -6.19 -2.25
C LEU A 47 -6.51 -5.84 -0.86
N LEU A 48 -7.17 -4.92 -0.16
CA LEU A 48 -6.76 -4.50 1.17
C LEU A 48 -6.79 -5.66 2.16
N HIS A 49 -7.84 -6.48 2.12
CA HIS A 49 -7.93 -7.68 2.95
C HIS A 49 -6.78 -8.64 2.65
N THR A 50 -6.52 -8.91 1.36
CA THR A 50 -5.44 -9.81 0.92
C THR A 50 -4.08 -9.34 1.44
N VAL A 51 -3.76 -8.05 1.29
CA VAL A 51 -2.51 -7.47 1.79
C VAL A 51 -2.41 -7.55 3.32
N LYS A 52 -3.50 -7.26 4.03
CA LYS A 52 -3.54 -7.37 5.51
C LYS A 52 -3.35 -8.81 5.99
N SER A 53 -3.84 -9.80 5.24
CA SER A 53 -3.66 -11.22 5.54
C SER A 53 -2.27 -11.75 5.15
N GLY A 54 -1.34 -10.89 4.69
CA GLY A 54 -0.01 -11.28 4.27
C GLY A 54 0.06 -11.84 2.84
N GLY A 55 -1.05 -11.77 2.09
CA GLY A 55 -1.06 -12.11 0.67
C GLY A 55 -0.42 -11.00 -0.15
N VAL A 56 0.39 -11.39 -1.14
CA VAL A 56 1.07 -10.46 -2.05
C VAL A 56 0.41 -10.53 -3.42
N ILE A 57 0.21 -9.38 -4.07
CA ILE A 57 -0.22 -9.35 -5.47
C ILE A 57 1.03 -9.22 -6.35
N GLY A 58 1.32 -10.26 -7.13
CA GLY A 58 2.49 -10.33 -8.00
C GLY A 58 3.51 -11.37 -7.55
N SER A 59 4.71 -11.34 -8.14
CA SER A 59 5.83 -12.18 -7.68
C SER A 59 6.24 -11.74 -6.28
N GLU A 60 6.49 -12.68 -5.39
CA GLU A 60 7.23 -12.43 -4.15
C GLU A 60 8.55 -11.76 -4.55
N THR A 61 8.71 -10.48 -4.23
CA THR A 61 10.01 -9.85 -4.25
C THR A 61 10.74 -10.45 -3.07
N VAL A 62 11.83 -11.17 -3.33
CA VAL A 62 12.75 -11.61 -2.28
C VAL A 62 13.06 -10.39 -1.43
N ASP A 63 12.63 -10.41 -0.16
CA ASP A 63 12.94 -9.35 0.79
C ASP A 63 14.44 -9.11 0.70
N ALA A 64 14.82 -7.90 0.27
CA ALA A 64 16.21 -7.50 0.30
C ALA A 64 16.65 -7.65 1.76
N THR A 65 17.51 -8.62 2.03
CA THR A 65 17.99 -8.90 3.38
C THR A 65 18.57 -7.60 3.92
N PHE A 66 17.83 -6.98 4.83
CA PHE A 66 18.21 -5.69 5.37
C PHE A 66 19.45 -5.93 6.21
N ASP A 67 20.59 -5.41 5.76
CA ASP A 67 21.84 -5.55 6.47
C ASP A 67 21.75 -4.74 7.77
N THR A 68 21.74 -5.42 8.92
CA THR A 68 21.64 -4.79 10.24
C THR A 68 22.98 -4.27 10.75
N ARG A 69 24.10 -4.68 10.13
CA ARG A 69 25.47 -4.27 10.53
C ARG A 69 25.65 -2.76 10.64
N PRO A 70 25.09 -1.91 9.74
CA PRO A 70 25.16 -0.45 9.88
C PRO A 70 24.45 0.05 11.15
N ILE A 71 23.28 -0.50 11.50
CA ILE A 71 22.54 -0.09 12.71
C ILE A 71 23.32 -0.48 13.96
N GLU A 72 23.83 -1.70 14.00
CA GLU A 72 24.64 -2.20 15.11
C GLU A 72 25.92 -1.37 15.28
N SER A 73 26.56 -0.95 14.18
CA SER A 73 27.74 -0.09 14.22
C SER A 73 27.45 1.30 14.80
N VAL A 74 26.31 1.90 14.43
CA VAL A 74 25.90 3.21 14.93
C VAL A 74 25.57 3.12 16.42
N GLN A 75 24.88 2.06 16.84
CA GLN A 75 24.59 1.82 18.24
C GLN A 75 25.89 1.72 19.06
N GLY A 76 26.88 0.95 18.60
CA GLY A 76 28.19 0.85 19.26
C GLY A 76 28.89 2.20 19.47
N VAL A 77 28.86 3.09 18.47
CA VAL A 77 29.44 4.45 18.59
C VAL A 77 28.74 5.27 19.68
N PHE A 78 27.42 5.17 19.80
CA PHE A 78 26.68 5.88 20.84
C PHE A 78 26.96 5.31 22.25
N GLU A 79 27.11 4.00 22.36
CA GLU A 79 27.47 3.38 23.64
C GLU A 79 28.87 3.80 24.10
N GLU A 80 29.83 3.85 23.18
CA GLU A 80 31.19 4.33 23.45
C GLU A 80 31.19 5.78 23.90
N ARG A 81 30.47 6.68 23.21
CA ARG A 81 30.38 8.10 23.60
C ARG A 81 29.74 8.29 24.97
N ARG A 82 28.67 7.55 25.26
CA ARG A 82 28.02 7.56 26.57
C ARG A 82 28.99 7.13 27.69
N ASN A 83 29.80 6.10 27.44
CA ASN A 83 30.79 5.66 28.41
C ASN A 83 31.89 6.70 28.60
N GLU A 84 32.35 7.34 27.52
CA GLU A 84 33.37 8.39 27.63
C GLU A 84 32.86 9.62 28.41
N GLU A 85 31.61 10.04 28.20
CA GLU A 85 30.97 11.11 29.01
C GLU A 85 30.93 10.78 30.51
N LEU A 86 30.63 9.52 30.86
CA LEU A 86 30.66 9.07 32.25
C LEU A 86 32.08 9.17 32.83
N ARG A 87 33.11 8.79 32.06
CA ARG A 87 34.51 8.88 32.48
C ARG A 87 34.97 10.33 32.64
N PHE A 88 34.56 11.23 31.75
CA PHE A 88 34.78 12.67 31.91
C PHE A 88 34.18 13.24 33.20
N THR A 89 33.06 12.70 33.65
CA THR A 89 32.38 13.18 34.86
C THR A 89 32.94 12.54 36.14
N GLN A 90 33.37 11.28 36.08
CA GLN A 90 33.65 10.47 37.27
C GLN A 90 35.15 10.14 37.47
N GLU A 91 35.89 9.93 36.37
CA GLU A 91 37.26 9.42 36.42
C GLU A 91 38.32 10.49 36.13
N TYR A 92 38.06 11.40 35.18
CA TYR A 92 39.03 12.41 34.82
C TYR A 92 39.06 13.57 35.82
N ARG A 93 40.25 13.84 36.37
CA ARG A 93 40.51 15.01 37.20
C ARG A 93 41.45 15.94 36.46
N PHE A 94 40.94 17.08 36.04
CA PHE A 94 41.74 18.12 35.39
C PHE A 94 42.44 18.96 36.45
N VAL A 95 43.77 18.92 36.46
CA VAL A 95 44.59 19.82 37.27
C VAL A 95 44.93 21.03 36.42
N ASP A 96 44.61 22.22 36.91
CA ASP A 96 44.96 23.48 36.26
C ASP A 96 46.49 23.68 36.30
N PRO A 97 47.17 23.75 35.14
CA PRO A 97 48.62 23.92 35.07
C PRO A 97 49.11 25.32 35.42
N SER A 98 48.21 26.29 35.68
CA SER A 98 48.57 27.68 36.03
C SER A 98 48.82 27.93 37.52
N ARG A 99 48.73 26.88 38.36
CA ARG A 99 49.05 26.91 39.79
C ARG A 99 50.49 26.54 40.10
#